data_AF-A0A497RN72-F1
#
_entry.id   AF-A0A497RN72-F1
#
_cell.length_a   1.000
_cell.length_b   1.000
_cell.length_c   1.000
_cell.angle_alpha   90.00
_cell.angle_beta   90.00
_cell.angle_gamma   90.00
#
_symmetry.space_group_name_H-M   'P 1'
#
loop_
_entity.id
_entity.type
_entity.pdbx_description
1 polymer ?
#
loop_
_entity_poly.entity_id
_entity_poly.type
_entity_poly.pdbx_seq_one_letter_code
_entity_poly.pdbx_strand_id
1 'polypeptide(L)'
;MKLHQFKAIYITQLTLYNPESNREKELKDLLISKIYNLRTMTLPDLAHTLYRIIEHENVSESFKDLCKFMLEDIKKIDELYSQLN
;
A
#
# COMPACT_ATOMS: atom_id res chain seq x y z
N MET A 1 -11.90 0.52 7.68
CA MET A 1 -11.01 1.68 7.92
C MET A 1 -11.39 2.80 6.95
N LYS A 2 -11.19 4.09 7.27
CA LYS A 2 -11.43 5.20 6.33
C LYS A 2 -10.16 5.54 5.52
N LEU A 3 -10.30 6.09 4.32
CA LEU A 3 -9.17 6.43 3.43
C LEU A 3 -8.10 7.32 4.08
N HIS A 4 -8.49 8.33 4.86
CA HIS A 4 -7.51 9.20 5.53
C HIS A 4 -6.70 8.47 6.61
N GLN A 5 -7.30 7.49 7.30
CA GLN A 5 -6.62 6.67 8.30
C GLN A 5 -5.61 5.74 7.60
N PHE A 6 -6.01 5.12 6.49
CA PHE A 6 -5.12 4.32 5.64
C PHE A 6 -3.87 5.11 5.25
N LYS A 7 -4.06 6.33 4.71
CA LYS A 7 -2.96 7.21 4.29
C LYS A 7 -1.99 7.49 5.45
N ALA A 8 -2.52 7.88 6.61
CA ALA A 8 -1.69 8.22 7.77
C ALA A 8 -0.89 7.02 8.30
N ILE A 9 -1.53 5.84 8.43
CA ILE A 9 -0.90 4.63 8.96
C ILE A 9 0.23 4.18 8.03
N TYR A 10 -0.05 4.02 6.73
CA TYR A 10 0.91 3.43 5.82
C TYR A 10 2.02 4.39 5.38
N ILE A 11 1.78 5.71 5.32
CA ILE A 11 2.88 6.67 5.20
C ILE A 11 3.84 6.55 6.40
N THR A 12 3.30 6.48 7.62
CA THR A 12 4.13 6.36 8.83
C THR A 12 4.92 5.05 8.83
N GLN A 13 4.28 3.91 8.55
CA GLN A 13 4.94 2.62 8.49
C GLN A 13 6.04 2.58 7.42
N LEU A 14 5.76 3.05 6.20
CA LEU A 14 6.77 3.10 5.13
C LEU A 14 7.91 4.07 5.45
N THR A 15 7.63 5.19 6.11
CA THR A 15 8.69 6.12 6.54
C THR A 15 9.63 5.47 7.54
N LEU A 16 9.09 4.72 8.49
CA LEU A 16 9.86 4.02 9.54
C LEU A 16 10.48 2.70 9.06
N TYR A 17 9.99 2.13 7.96
CA TYR A 17 10.54 0.90 7.38
C TYR A 17 11.97 1.12 6.89
N ASN A 18 12.89 0.27 7.35
CA ASN A 18 14.29 0.27 6.95
C ASN A 18 14.51 -0.74 5.80
N PRO A 19 14.75 -0.29 4.57
CA PRO A 19 14.89 -1.18 3.42
C PRO A 19 16.11 -2.11 3.53
N GLU A 20 15.93 -3.38 3.18
CA GLU A 20 17.02 -4.36 3.12
C GLU A 20 17.74 -4.34 1.76
N SER A 21 17.17 -3.68 0.76
CA SER A 21 17.74 -3.54 -0.58
C SER A 21 17.45 -2.19 -1.22
N ASN A 22 18.25 -1.81 -2.23
CA ASN A 22 17.96 -0.64 -3.07
C ASN A 22 16.58 -0.77 -3.74
N ARG A 23 16.19 -1.99 -4.12
CA ARG A 23 14.90 -2.24 -4.75
C ARG A 23 13.74 -1.93 -3.81
N GLU A 24 13.83 -2.35 -2.55
CA GLU A 24 12.84 -2.00 -1.52
C GLU A 24 12.79 -0.50 -1.27
N LYS A 25 13.93 0.19 -1.28
CA LYS A 25 13.96 1.65 -1.15
C LYS A 25 13.17 2.33 -2.27
N GLU A 26 13.41 1.94 -3.52
CA GLU A 26 12.66 2.46 -4.68
C GLU A 26 11.16 2.19 -4.57
N LEU A 27 10.78 0.96 -4.21
CA LEU A 27 9.39 0.57 -4.06
C LEU A 27 8.72 1.29 -2.89
N LYS A 28 9.42 1.50 -1.79
CA LYS A 28 8.96 2.28 -0.64
C LYS A 28 8.66 3.71 -1.04
N ASP A 29 9.58 4.36 -1.76
CA ASP A 29 9.40 5.74 -2.23
C ASP A 29 8.23 5.85 -3.22
N LEU A 30 8.08 4.86 -4.12
CA LEU A 30 6.93 4.73 -5.02
C LEU A 30 5.61 4.61 -4.24
N LEU A 31 5.55 3.74 -3.23
CA LEU A 31 4.37 3.52 -2.42
C LEU A 31 4.00 4.77 -1.62
N ILE A 32 4.97 5.47 -1.01
CA ILE A 32 4.72 6.75 -0.31
C ILE A 32 4.10 7.76 -1.27
N SER A 33 4.66 7.93 -2.48
CA SER A 33 4.14 8.86 -3.49
C SER A 33 2.71 8.51 -3.92
N LYS A 34 2.43 7.23 -4.18
CA LYS A 34 1.08 6.76 -4.54
C LYS A 34 0.09 6.97 -3.39
N ILE A 35 0.47 6.64 -2.15
CA ILE A 35 -0.40 6.81 -0.98
C ILE A 35 -0.69 8.28 -0.73
N TYR A 36 0.31 9.17 -0.83
CA TYR A 36 0.10 10.61 -0.63
C TYR A 36 -0.98 11.17 -1.57
N ASN A 37 -0.94 10.76 -2.84
CA ASN A 37 -1.88 11.19 -3.87
C ASN A 37 -3.16 10.34 -3.97
N LEU A 38 -3.33 9.35 -3.09
CA LEU A 38 -4.42 8.38 -3.16
C LEU A 38 -5.79 9.04 -2.98
N ARG A 39 -6.68 8.76 -3.93
CA ARG A 39 -8.13 9.03 -3.93
C ARG A 39 -8.88 7.71 -4.04
N THR A 40 -10.17 7.69 -3.68
CA THR A 40 -11.01 6.47 -3.79
C THR A 40 -10.97 5.86 -5.20
N MET A 41 -11.08 6.69 -6.24
CA MET A 41 -11.01 6.24 -7.64
C MET A 41 -9.66 5.60 -8.03
N THR A 42 -8.59 5.91 -7.30
CA THR A 42 -7.23 5.38 -7.56
C THR A 42 -6.86 4.21 -6.65
N LEU A 43 -7.78 3.74 -5.78
CA LEU A 43 -7.56 2.54 -4.95
C LEU A 43 -7.22 1.29 -5.79
N PRO A 44 -7.89 1.02 -6.94
CA PRO A 44 -7.56 -0.14 -7.76
C PRO A 44 -6.12 -0.11 -8.30
N ASP A 45 -5.61 1.07 -8.66
CA ASP A 45 -4.22 1.23 -9.12
C ASP A 45 -3.20 0.92 -8.02
N LEU A 46 -3.45 1.37 -6.79
CA LEU A 46 -2.62 1.01 -5.64
C LEU A 46 -2.69 -0.49 -5.35
N ALA A 47 -3.89 -1.09 -5.34
CA ALA A 47 -4.07 -2.52 -5.13
C ALA A 47 -3.31 -3.35 -6.17
N HIS A 48 -3.38 -2.96 -7.45
CA HIS A 48 -2.62 -3.60 -8.52
C HIS A 48 -1.11 -3.48 -8.30
N THR A 49 -0.63 -2.30 -7.91
CA THR A 49 0.80 -2.08 -7.59
C THR A 49 1.26 -2.99 -6.46
N LEU A 50 0.48 -3.10 -5.37
CA LEU A 50 0.81 -3.97 -4.24
C LEU A 50 0.87 -5.44 -4.65
N TYR A 51 -0.12 -5.90 -5.44
CA TYR A 51 -0.11 -7.26 -5.98
C TYR A 51 1.14 -7.55 -6.81
N ARG A 52 1.55 -6.62 -7.69
CA ARG A 52 2.77 -6.74 -8.48
C ARG A 52 4.02 -6.87 -7.61
N ILE A 53 4.09 -6.14 -6.50
CA ILE A 53 5.21 -6.22 -5.55
C ILE A 53 5.25 -7.60 -4.89
N ILE A 54 4.11 -8.05 -4.36
CA ILE A 54 3.99 -9.32 -3.63
C ILE A 54 4.43 -10.51 -4.50
N GLU A 55 3.92 -10.57 -5.73
CA GLU A 55 4.08 -11.72 -6.62
C GLU A 55 5.37 -11.72 -7.45
N HIS A 56 5.92 -10.55 -7.77
CA HIS A 56 6.97 -10.46 -8.80
C HIS A 56 8.25 -9.76 -8.35
N GLU A 57 8.25 -9.06 -7.22
CA GLU A 57 9.47 -8.40 -6.74
C GLU A 57 10.29 -9.32 -5.84
N ASN A 58 11.60 -9.29 -6.03
CA ASN A 58 12.56 -9.97 -5.16
C ASN A 58 12.93 -9.04 -4.00
N VAL A 59 12.06 -9.01 -3.01
CA VAL A 59 12.16 -8.19 -1.78
C VAL A 59 11.93 -9.08 -0.56
N SER A 60 12.31 -8.59 0.60
CA SER A 60 12.15 -9.30 1.87
C SER A 60 10.69 -9.69 2.13
N GLU A 61 10.49 -10.79 2.86
CA GLU A 61 9.15 -11.21 3.27
C GLU A 61 8.49 -10.16 4.16
N SER A 62 9.28 -9.44 4.96
CA SER A 62 8.77 -8.34 5.80
C SER A 62 8.17 -7.21 4.96
N PHE A 63 8.79 -6.85 3.83
CA PHE A 63 8.23 -5.87 2.89
C PHE A 63 6.98 -6.41 2.18
N LYS A 64 6.99 -7.69 1.79
CA LYS A 64 5.81 -8.34 1.19
C LYS A 64 4.63 -8.36 2.16
N ASP A 65 4.87 -8.67 3.43
CA ASP A 65 3.85 -8.69 4.46
C ASP A 65 3.25 -7.30 4.70
N LEU A 66 4.08 -6.26 4.73
CA LEU A 66 3.59 -4.87 4.75
C LEU A 66 2.65 -4.59 3.57
N CYS A 67 3.02 -5.03 2.36
CA CYS A 67 2.18 -4.87 1.17
C CYS A 67 0.87 -5.69 1.25
N LYS A 68 0.90 -6.89 1.83
CA LYS A 68 -0.28 -7.74 2.05
C LYS A 68 -1.25 -7.07 3.02
N PHE A 69 -0.76 -6.53 4.15
CA PHE A 69 -1.60 -5.81 5.11
C PHE A 69 -2.25 -4.58 4.47
N MET A 70 -1.50 -3.82 3.68
CA MET A 70 -2.06 -2.71 2.89
C MET A 70 -3.19 -3.17 1.98
N LEU A 71 -3.01 -4.29 1.26
CA LEU A 71 -3.99 -4.80 0.32
C LEU A 71 -5.28 -5.25 1.02
N GLU A 72 -5.18 -5.91 2.18
CA GLU A 72 -6.34 -6.28 3.00
C GLU A 72 -7.13 -5.06 3.46
N ASP A 73 -6.43 -4.02 3.87
CA ASP A 73 -7.05 -2.78 4.31
C ASP A 73 -7.70 -1.98 3.17
N ILE A 74 -7.14 -2.05 1.96
CA ILE A 74 -7.78 -1.51 0.76
C ILE A 74 -9.11 -2.23 0.50
N LYS A 75 -9.17 -3.56 0.62
CA LYS A 75 -10.43 -4.33 0.44
C LYS A 75 -11.50 -3.85 1.42
N LYS A 76 -11.16 -3.67 2.69
CA LYS A 76 -12.09 -3.14 3.71
C LYS A 76 -12.59 -1.73 3.40
N ILE A 77 -11.78 -0.91 2.73
CA ILE A 77 -12.17 0.44 2.29
C ILE A 77 -13.14 0.34 1.12
N ASP A 78 -12.84 -0.52 0.14
CA ASP A 78 -13.64 -0.71 -1.07
C ASP A 78 -15.03 -1.29 -0.77
N GLU A 79 -15.11 -2.28 0.12
CA GLU A 79 -16.37 -2.84 0.62
C GLU A 79 -17.26 -1.78 1.27
N LEU A 80 -16.67 -0.89 2.08
CA LEU A 80 -17.39 0.20 2.73
C LEU A 80 -17.97 1.19 1.71
N TYR A 81 -17.22 1.53 0.66
CA TYR A 81 -17.70 2.43 -0.40
C TYR A 81 -18.74 1.77 -1.30
N SER A 82 -18.63 0.46 -1.52
CA SER A 82 -19.60 -0.31 -2.29
C SER A 82 -20.97 -0.42 -1.60
N GLN A 83 -21.03 -0.31 -0.27
CA GLN A 83 -22.27 -0.32 0.51
C GLN A 83 -22.98 1.05 0.58
N LEU A 84 -22.31 2.13 0.17
CA LEU A 84 -22.81 3.50 0.24
C LEU A 84 -23.36 4.03 -1.09
N ASN A 85 -23.24 3.23 -2.17
CA ASN A 85 -23.78 3.50 -3.51
C ASN A 85 -24.87 2.47 -3.84
#